data_AF-A0A971WE61-F1
#
_entry.id   AF-A0A971WE61-F1
#
_cell.length_a   1.000
_cell.length_b   1.000
_cell.length_c   1.000
_cell.angle_alpha   90.00
_cell.angle_beta   90.00
_cell.angle_gamma   90.00
#
_symmetry.space_group_name_H-M   'P 1'
#
loop_
_entity.id
_entity.type
_entity.pdbx_description
1 polymer ?
#
loop_
_entity_poly.entity_id
_entity_poly.type
_entity_poly.pdbx_seq_one_letter_code
_entity_poly.pdbx_strand_id
1 'polypeptide(L)'
;AIPYKILFILVFGDEAQLWIEASGTFYNTDWQPLGGFTLKFEGLNLDAVYENLARQISGGRLGTDGDIEEAVDRDKIRQKLERDILTLEKKLLREKQFNKQVELNGELKRLCAKLERMG
;
A
#
# COMPACT_ATOMS: atom_id res chain seq x y z
N ALA A 1 -13.43 19.49 -15.75
CA ALA A 1 -13.21 19.99 -14.37
C ALA A 1 -11.71 19.92 -14.09
N ILE A 2 -11.14 20.89 -13.38
CA ILE A 2 -9.74 20.81 -12.94
C ILE A 2 -9.72 19.82 -11.76
N PRO A 3 -9.01 18.68 -11.84
CA PRO A 3 -8.90 17.75 -10.73
C PRO A 3 -8.22 18.45 -9.55
N TYR A 4 -8.91 18.54 -8.41
CA TYR A 4 -8.31 19.02 -7.17
C TYR A 4 -7.75 17.82 -6.42
N LYS A 5 -6.44 17.61 -6.51
CA LYS A 5 -5.74 16.65 -5.66
C LYS A 5 -5.60 17.29 -4.27
N ILE A 6 -6.00 16.58 -3.21
CA ILE A 6 -6.04 17.10 -1.83
C ILE A 6 -5.14 16.24 -0.94
N LEU A 7 -4.30 16.90 -0.15
CA LEU A 7 -3.56 16.31 0.96
C LEU A 7 -4.35 16.55 2.25
N PHE A 8 -4.68 15.49 2.96
CA PHE A 8 -5.33 15.56 4.27
C PHE A 8 -4.32 15.35 5.38
N ILE A 9 -4.50 16.09 6.46
CA ILE A 9 -3.75 15.92 7.71
C ILE A 9 -4.77 15.56 8.78
N LEU A 10 -4.72 14.32 9.25
CA LEU A 10 -5.55 13.85 10.35
C LEU A 10 -4.75 14.04 11.64
N VAL A 11 -5.34 14.67 12.64
CA VAL A 11 -4.67 14.97 13.92
C VAL A 11 -5.44 14.29 15.04
N PHE A 12 -4.72 13.57 15.91
CA PHE A 12 -5.26 12.94 17.09
C PHE A 12 -4.27 13.08 18.25
N GLY A 13 -4.65 13.84 19.29
CA GLY A 13 -3.73 14.19 20.36
C GLY A 13 -2.57 15.06 19.86
N ASP A 14 -1.34 14.62 20.13
CA ASP A 14 -0.09 15.22 19.67
C ASP A 14 0.49 14.55 18.40
N GLU A 15 -0.23 13.55 17.87
CA GLU A 15 0.12 12.84 16.65
C GLU A 15 -0.70 13.33 15.46
N ALA A 16 -0.12 13.20 14.28
CA ALA A 16 -0.80 13.41 13.01
C ALA A 16 -0.51 12.27 12.04
N GLN A 17 -1.30 12.19 10.97
CA GLN A 17 -1.16 11.26 9.88
C GLN A 17 -1.51 11.96 8.56
N LEU A 18 -0.68 11.76 7.53
CA LEU A 18 -0.90 12.35 6.22
C LEU A 18 -1.65 11.37 5.33
N TRP A 19 -2.58 11.87 4.52
CA TRP A 19 -3.38 11.07 3.59
C TRP A 19 -3.49 11.74 2.23
N ILE A 20 -3.34 10.96 1.17
CA ILE A 20 -3.47 11.44 -0.21
C ILE A 20 -4.10 10.36 -1.09
N GLU A 21 -4.86 10.80 -2.08
CA GLU A 21 -5.46 9.94 -3.09
C GLU A 21 -4.58 9.88 -4.33
N ALA A 22 -4.35 8.67 -4.85
CA ALA A 22 -3.70 8.41 -6.12
C ALA A 22 -4.41 7.28 -6.87
N SER A 23 -4.85 7.56 -8.10
CA SER A 23 -5.53 6.62 -9.02
C SER A 23 -6.64 5.79 -8.37
N GLY A 24 -7.53 6.47 -7.67
CA GLY A 24 -8.67 5.95 -6.92
C GLY A 24 -8.34 5.29 -5.57
N THR A 25 -7.09 5.38 -5.09
CA THR A 25 -6.61 4.68 -3.89
C THR A 25 -6.00 5.65 -2.89
N PHE A 26 -6.40 5.55 -1.62
CA PHE A 26 -5.83 6.36 -0.55
C PHE A 26 -4.56 5.72 0.03
N TYR A 27 -3.54 6.55 0.19
CA TYR A 27 -2.29 6.22 0.87
C TYR A 27 -2.14 7.09 2.11
N ASN A 28 -1.46 6.54 3.10
CA ASN A 28 -1.19 7.22 4.36
C ASN A 28 0.20 6.89 4.89
N THR A 29 0.73 7.83 5.68
CA THR A 29 1.89 7.58 6.55
C THR A 29 1.45 6.84 7.81
N ASP A 30 2.39 6.40 8.63
CA ASP A 30 2.08 6.06 10.02
C ASP A 30 1.71 7.32 10.83
N TRP A 31 1.13 7.12 12.02
CA TRP A 31 0.98 8.17 13.01
C TRP A 31 2.35 8.60 13.53
N GLN A 32 2.62 9.90 13.54
CA GLN A 32 3.86 10.47 14.05
C GLN A 32 3.57 11.80 14.75
N PRO A 33 4.47 12.31 15.62
CA PRO A 33 4.29 13.61 16.24
C PRO A 33 4.04 14.71 15.21
N LEU A 34 3.24 15.72 15.54
CA LEU A 34 2.86 16.83 14.64
C LEU A 34 4.06 17.48 13.88
N GLY A 35 5.23 17.56 14.50
CA GLY A 35 6.45 18.10 13.90
C GLY A 35 7.35 17.08 13.20
N GLY A 36 6.94 15.81 13.11
CA GLY A 36 7.74 14.69 12.60
C GLY A 36 7.74 14.55 11.07
N PHE A 37 6.87 15.28 10.38
CA PHE A 37 6.71 15.15 8.93
C PHE A 37 7.60 16.13 8.17
N THR A 38 8.36 15.61 7.20
CA THR A 38 9.04 16.41 6.19
C THR A 38 8.55 15.98 4.82
N LEU A 39 7.76 16.83 4.16
CA LEU A 39 7.31 16.62 2.79
C LEU A 39 8.13 17.45 1.82
N LYS A 40 8.60 16.82 0.75
CA LYS A 40 9.28 17.49 -0.34
C LYS A 40 8.29 17.76 -1.48
N PHE A 41 8.10 19.03 -1.80
CA PHE A 41 7.29 19.46 -2.93
C PHE A 41 8.19 19.60 -4.16
N GLU A 42 8.37 18.50 -4.87
CA GLU A 42 9.26 18.42 -6.04
C GLU A 42 8.45 18.08 -7.30
N GLY A 43 8.72 18.74 -8.42
CA GLY A 43 8.04 18.49 -9.69
C GLY A 43 8.05 19.70 -10.61
N LEU A 44 8.03 19.46 -11.92
CA LEU A 44 8.00 20.52 -12.95
C LEU A 44 6.59 21.11 -13.15
N ASN A 45 5.56 20.44 -12.63
CA ASN A 45 4.17 20.86 -12.66
C ASN A 45 3.42 20.31 -11.43
N LEU A 46 2.17 20.73 -11.22
CA LEU A 46 1.38 20.29 -10.07
C LEU A 46 1.13 18.78 -10.06
N ASP A 47 0.90 18.16 -11.22
CA ASP A 47 0.68 16.71 -11.28
C ASP A 47 1.89 15.94 -10.77
N ALA A 48 3.09 16.31 -11.20
CA ALA A 48 4.34 15.73 -10.73
C ALA A 48 4.56 15.95 -9.23
N VAL A 49 4.20 17.13 -8.71
CA VAL A 49 4.26 17.41 -7.26
C VAL A 49 3.35 16.46 -6.49
N TYR A 50 2.10 16.27 -6.94
CA TYR A 50 1.17 15.36 -6.27
C TYR A 50 1.58 13.90 -6.37
N GLU A 51 2.10 13.46 -7.52
CA GLU A 51 2.64 12.10 -7.66
C GLU A 51 3.82 11.86 -6.71
N ASN A 52 4.73 12.82 -6.58
CA ASN A 52 5.84 12.73 -5.64
C ASN A 52 5.38 12.73 -4.18
N LEU A 53 4.33 13.49 -3.83
CA LEU A 53 3.71 13.42 -2.50
C LEU A 53 3.05 12.06 -2.26
N ALA A 54 2.33 11.51 -3.25
CA ALA A 54 1.73 10.19 -3.15
C ALA A 54 2.79 9.11 -2.92
N ARG A 55 3.93 9.17 -3.62
CA ARG A 55 5.05 8.25 -3.42
C ARG A 55 5.66 8.37 -2.03
N GLN A 56 5.90 9.59 -1.53
CA GLN A 56 6.38 9.83 -0.15
C GLN A 56 5.43 9.28 0.91
N ILE A 57 4.13 9.57 0.77
CA ILE A 57 3.09 9.15 1.73
C ILE A 57 2.81 7.65 1.63
N SER A 58 3.01 7.03 0.46
CA SER A 58 2.79 5.60 0.28
C SER A 58 3.76 4.71 1.06
N GLY A 59 4.86 5.24 1.63
CA GLY A 59 5.82 4.45 2.37
C GLY A 59 6.55 3.43 1.48
N GLY A 60 6.86 3.80 0.23
CA GLY A 60 7.57 2.96 -0.73
C GLY A 60 6.70 2.01 -1.55
N ARG A 61 5.41 1.87 -1.23
CA ARG A 61 4.48 0.98 -1.93
C ARG A 61 4.32 1.27 -3.42
N LEU A 62 4.44 2.54 -3.79
CA LEU A 62 4.31 2.98 -5.18
C LEU A 62 5.65 2.96 -5.94
N GLY A 63 6.78 2.70 -5.29
CA GLY A 63 8.10 2.88 -5.89
C GLY A 63 8.45 4.35 -6.14
N THR A 64 9.62 4.59 -6.72
CA THR A 64 10.19 5.94 -6.91
C THR A 64 9.88 6.57 -8.27
N ASP A 65 9.53 5.77 -9.27
CA ASP A 65 9.40 6.18 -10.66
C ASP A 65 8.27 5.42 -11.39
N GLY A 66 8.16 5.67 -12.70
CA GLY A 66 7.15 5.08 -13.57
C GLY A 66 5.79 5.76 -13.50
N ASP A 67 4.83 5.18 -14.21
CA ASP A 67 3.45 5.65 -14.22
C ASP A 67 2.77 5.41 -12.86
N ILE A 68 2.05 6.42 -12.35
CA ILE A 68 1.44 6.35 -11.03
C ILE A 68 0.24 5.38 -11.00
N GLU A 69 -0.50 5.27 -12.09
CA GLU A 69 -1.65 4.36 -12.19
C GLU A 69 -1.18 2.90 -12.21
N GLU A 70 -0.14 2.59 -12.98
CA GLU A 70 0.50 1.27 -12.97
C GLU A 70 1.07 0.91 -11.60
N ALA A 71 1.72 1.86 -10.92
CA ALA A 71 2.23 1.66 -9.57
C ALA A 71 1.12 1.35 -8.55
N VAL A 72 0.01 2.08 -8.63
CA VAL A 72 -1.17 1.86 -7.78
C VAL A 72 -1.80 0.50 -8.07
N ASP A 73 -1.93 0.09 -9.33
CA ASP A 73 -2.50 -1.20 -9.69
C ASP A 73 -1.62 -2.38 -9.26
N ARG A 74 -0.29 -2.24 -9.39
CA ARG A 74 0.67 -3.21 -8.84
C ARG A 74 0.49 -3.35 -7.32
N ASP A 75 0.37 -2.23 -6.60
CA ASP A 75 0.15 -2.27 -5.15
C ASP A 75 -1.19 -2.90 -4.77
N LYS A 76 -2.28 -2.63 -5.52
CA LYS A 76 -3.58 -3.30 -5.30
C LYS A 76 -3.47 -4.82 -5.44
N ILE A 77 -2.76 -5.30 -6.46
CA ILE A 77 -2.53 -6.73 -6.67
C ILE A 77 -1.71 -7.31 -5.51
N ARG A 78 -0.66 -6.60 -5.07
CA ARG A 78 0.18 -6.99 -3.94
C ARG A 78 -0.64 -7.10 -2.64
N GLN A 79 -1.42 -6.07 -2.31
CA GLN A 79 -2.30 -6.07 -1.13
C GLN A 79 -3.34 -7.20 -1.18
N LYS A 80 -3.88 -7.51 -2.37
CA LYS A 80 -4.82 -8.62 -2.52
C LYS A 80 -4.13 -9.97 -2.20
N LEU A 81 -2.92 -10.18 -2.72
CA LEU A 81 -2.14 -11.39 -2.42
C LEU A 81 -1.83 -11.50 -0.93
N GLU A 82 -1.40 -10.42 -0.29
CA GLU A 82 -1.13 -10.39 1.16
C GLU A 82 -2.39 -10.76 1.98
N ARG A 83 -3.56 -10.24 1.60
CA ARG A 83 -4.85 -10.60 2.23
C ARG A 83 -5.22 -12.06 2.01
N ASP A 84 -5.02 -12.57 0.81
CA ASP A 84 -5.31 -13.97 0.47
C ASP A 84 -4.39 -14.91 1.26
N ILE A 85 -3.10 -14.58 1.37
CA ILE A 85 -2.10 -15.29 2.20
C ILE A 85 -2.54 -15.30 3.66
N LEU A 86 -2.83 -14.14 4.26
CA LEU A 86 -3.27 -14.05 5.67
C LEU A 86 -4.55 -14.85 5.93
N THR A 87 -5.48 -14.85 4.98
CA THR A 87 -6.73 -15.63 5.07
C THR A 87 -6.43 -17.13 5.03
N LEU A 88 -5.51 -17.54 4.16
CA LEU A 88 -5.13 -18.93 3.99
C LEU A 88 -4.32 -19.46 5.19
N GLU A 89 -3.41 -18.65 5.76
CA GLU A 89 -2.69 -18.97 6.99
C GLU A 89 -3.66 -19.19 8.17
N LYS A 90 -4.65 -18.31 8.33
CA LYS A 90 -5.71 -18.46 9.34
C LYS A 90 -6.55 -19.73 9.13
N LYS A 91 -6.82 -20.09 7.87
CA LYS A 91 -7.52 -21.35 7.54
C LYS A 91 -6.67 -22.56 7.89
N LEU A 92 -5.39 -22.55 7.55
CA LEU A 92 -4.44 -23.63 7.83
C LEU A 92 -4.30 -23.88 9.33
N LEU A 93 -4.22 -22.82 10.14
CA LEU A 93 -4.19 -22.91 11.61
C LEU A 93 -5.45 -23.56 12.22
N ARG A 94 -6.59 -23.48 11.54
CA ARG A 94 -7.88 -24.01 12.01
C ARG A 94 -8.22 -25.40 11.45
N GLU A 95 -7.54 -25.83 10.39
CA GLU A 95 -7.79 -27.11 9.74
C GLU A 95 -7.20 -28.26 10.55
N LYS A 96 -7.96 -29.35 10.72
CA LYS A 96 -7.56 -30.54 11.49
C LYS A 96 -7.25 -31.73 10.60
N GLN A 97 -7.77 -31.76 9.37
CA GLN A 97 -7.54 -32.85 8.42
C GLN A 97 -6.19 -32.67 7.73
N PHE A 98 -5.27 -33.62 7.95
CA PHE A 98 -3.91 -33.58 7.39
C PHE A 98 -3.89 -33.37 5.87
N ASN A 99 -4.72 -34.11 5.12
CA ASN A 99 -4.77 -33.99 3.66
C ASN A 99 -5.14 -32.57 3.20
N LYS A 100 -6.07 -31.90 3.89
CA LYS A 100 -6.44 -30.51 3.59
C LYS A 100 -5.35 -29.53 4.00
N GLN A 101 -4.66 -29.76 5.13
CA GLN A 101 -3.51 -28.93 5.50
C GLN A 101 -2.42 -28.98 4.42
N VAL A 102 -2.14 -30.15 3.84
CA VAL A 102 -1.16 -30.31 2.77
C VAL A 102 -1.57 -29.52 1.52
N GLU A 103 -2.84 -29.59 1.12
CA GLU A 103 -3.37 -28.82 -0.01
C GLU A 103 -3.26 -27.31 0.22
N LEU A 104 -3.77 -26.82 1.37
CA LEU A 104 -3.73 -25.40 1.75
C LEU A 104 -2.28 -24.88 1.85
N ASN A 105 -1.35 -25.69 2.37
CA ASN A 105 0.06 -25.33 2.43
C ASN A 105 0.70 -25.25 1.04
N GLY A 106 0.27 -26.11 0.10
CA GLY A 106 0.69 -26.04 -1.29
C GLY A 106 0.24 -24.75 -1.97
N GLU A 107 -1.02 -24.34 -1.75
CA GLU A 107 -1.54 -23.06 -2.22
C GLU A 107 -0.84 -21.86 -1.58
N LEU A 108 -0.60 -21.91 -0.25
CA LEU A 108 0.11 -20.87 0.48
C LEU A 108 1.50 -20.61 -0.10
N LYS A 109 2.28 -21.68 -0.34
CA LYS A 109 3.60 -21.56 -0.97
C LYS A 109 3.53 -20.94 -2.36
N ARG A 110 2.50 -21.25 -3.16
CA ARG A 110 2.32 -20.65 -4.49
C ARG A 110 2.02 -19.15 -4.40
N LEU A 111 1.18 -18.74 -3.47
CA LEU A 111 0.85 -17.32 -3.26
C LEU A 111 2.06 -16.55 -2.73
N CYS A 112 2.80 -17.09 -1.76
CA CYS A 112 4.04 -16.46 -1.27
C CYS A 112 5.07 -16.30 -2.40
N ALA A 113 5.31 -17.34 -3.20
CA ALA A 113 6.23 -17.25 -4.34
C ALA A 113 5.78 -16.24 -5.40
N LYS A 114 4.47 -16.04 -5.57
CA LYS A 114 3.93 -15.00 -6.46
C LYS A 114 4.18 -13.61 -5.89
N LEU A 115 4.00 -13.42 -4.58
CA LEU A 115 4.26 -12.15 -3.89
C LEU A 115 5.76 -11.79 -3.95
N GLU A 116 6.65 -12.74 -3.73
CA GLU A 116 8.11 -12.54 -3.81
C GLU A 116 8.56 -12.09 -5.20
N ARG A 117 7.91 -12.56 -6.28
CA ARG A 117 8.19 -12.13 -7.65
C ARG A 117 7.66 -10.74 -8.00
N MET A 118 6.86 -10.13 -7.12
CA MET A 118 6.32 -8.79 -7.30
C MET A 118 7.11 -7.69 -6.57
N GLY A 119 8.03 -8.08 -5.68
CA GLY A 119 9.01 -7.17 -5.06
C GLY A 119 10.20 -6.97 -5.97
#